data_AF-A0A0T2QG45-F1
#
_entry.id   AF-A0A0T2QG45-F1
#
_cell.length_a   1.000
_cell.length_b   1.000
_cell.length_c   1.000
_cell.angle_alpha   90.00
_cell.angle_beta   90.00
_cell.angle_gamma   90.00
#
_symmetry.space_group_name_H-M   'P 1'
#
loop_
_entity.id
_entity.type
_entity.pdbx_description
1 polymer ?
#
loop_
_entity_poly.entity_id
_entity_poly.type
_entity_poly.pdbx_seq_one_letter_code
_entity_poly.pdbx_strand_id
1 'polypeptide(L)'
;MDFGDPEVLRRLAASGSTGYLIEVLALVAPALGLGAGIGWLHVAGKDRGEAQMGVLLWYIGTLFIVLQDALEVAAFQTLPAAYLAADAASVPAILANGDLAGNIIAILTVVGTIIGDLGILLIAAALMARKDKVSLFAWVGFAAVAGRVLGLLVPALAPLRMLGFLMLLVWVIGLGLLMLRKGDGAAPAASRT
;
A
#
# COMPACT_ATOMS: atom_id res chain seq x y z
N MET A 1 4.77 -14.01 1.80
CA MET A 1 4.61 -15.47 2.03
C MET A 1 5.86 -16.19 1.51
N ASP A 2 6.29 -17.31 2.11
CA ASP A 2 7.42 -18.10 1.60
C ASP A 2 6.90 -19.28 0.77
N PHE A 3 6.88 -19.13 -0.56
CA PHE A 3 6.38 -20.16 -1.47
C PHE A 3 7.41 -21.25 -1.77
N GLY A 4 8.66 -21.12 -1.31
CA GLY A 4 9.67 -22.17 -1.38
C GLY A 4 9.61 -23.15 -0.20
N ASP A 5 8.86 -22.81 0.85
CA ASP A 5 8.63 -23.71 1.98
C ASP A 5 7.50 -24.72 1.65
N PRO A 6 7.82 -26.04 1.57
CA PRO A 6 6.80 -27.06 1.31
C PRO A 6 5.70 -27.10 2.37
N GLU A 7 5.97 -26.69 3.61
CA GLU A 7 4.96 -26.63 4.67
C GLU A 7 4.03 -25.44 4.51
N VAL A 8 4.51 -24.33 3.95
CA VAL A 8 3.63 -23.22 3.52
C VAL A 8 2.72 -23.70 2.40
N LEU A 9 3.26 -24.33 1.35
CA LEU A 9 2.45 -24.81 0.22
C LEU A 9 1.35 -25.81 0.64
N ARG A 10 1.65 -26.72 1.56
CA ARG A 10 0.64 -27.63 2.14
C ARG A 10 -0.44 -26.89 2.93
N ARG A 11 -0.05 -25.92 3.77
CA ARG A 11 -1.00 -25.10 4.54
C ARG A 11 -1.91 -24.27 3.63
N LEU A 12 -1.38 -23.72 2.53
CA LEU A 12 -2.16 -22.97 1.55
C LEU A 12 -3.11 -23.88 0.77
N ALA A 13 -2.67 -25.08 0.39
CA ALA A 13 -3.57 -26.06 -0.22
C ALA A 13 -4.71 -26.46 0.72
N ALA A 14 -4.45 -26.55 2.02
CA ALA A 14 -5.45 -26.87 3.03
C ALA A 14 -6.41 -25.70 3.35
N SER A 15 -6.00 -24.44 3.15
CA SER A 15 -6.84 -23.26 3.45
C SER A 15 -7.93 -23.00 2.40
N GLY A 16 -7.83 -23.61 1.22
CA GLY A 16 -8.87 -23.65 0.20
C GLY A 16 -9.34 -22.27 -0.26
N SER A 17 -10.65 -22.12 -0.47
CA SER A 17 -11.26 -20.90 -1.02
C SER A 17 -11.17 -19.67 -0.10
N THR A 18 -11.05 -19.87 1.22
CA THR A 18 -11.02 -18.76 2.19
C THR A 18 -9.71 -17.99 2.13
N GLY A 19 -8.57 -18.67 2.01
CA GLY A 19 -7.26 -18.02 1.83
C GLY A 19 -7.21 -17.23 0.52
N TYR A 20 -7.68 -17.84 -0.57
CA TYR A 20 -7.78 -17.19 -1.88
C TYR A 20 -8.64 -15.92 -1.85
N LEU A 21 -9.79 -15.94 -1.17
CA LEU A 21 -10.66 -14.76 -1.06
C LEU A 21 -9.95 -13.58 -0.38
N ILE A 22 -9.14 -13.83 0.65
CA ILE A 22 -8.41 -12.76 1.35
C ILE A 22 -7.39 -12.10 0.41
N GLU A 23 -6.63 -12.89 -0.35
CA GLU A 23 -5.65 -12.37 -1.33
C GLU A 23 -6.34 -11.56 -2.44
N VAL A 24 -7.49 -12.04 -2.93
CA VAL A 24 -8.30 -11.30 -3.92
C VAL A 24 -8.84 -9.99 -3.33
N LEU A 25 -9.29 -9.99 -2.08
CA LEU A 25 -9.74 -8.77 -1.41
C LEU A 25 -8.59 -7.77 -1.20
N ALA A 26 -7.37 -8.24 -0.93
CA ALA A 26 -6.18 -7.39 -0.85
C ALA A 26 -5.92 -6.67 -2.18
N LEU A 27 -6.07 -7.36 -3.32
CA LEU A 27 -5.93 -6.78 -4.65
C LEU A 27 -6.92 -5.64 -4.95
N VAL A 28 -8.10 -5.63 -4.30
CA VAL A 28 -9.11 -4.57 -4.47
C VAL A 28 -8.75 -3.32 -3.67
N ALA A 29 -8.02 -3.44 -2.57
CA ALA A 29 -7.72 -2.31 -1.68
C ALA A 29 -6.95 -1.16 -2.38
N PRO A 30 -5.91 -1.41 -3.20
CA PRO A 30 -5.27 -0.36 -3.99
C PRO A 30 -6.23 0.37 -4.95
N ALA A 31 -7.16 -0.36 -5.58
CA ALA A 31 -8.12 0.22 -6.52
C ALA A 31 -9.09 1.19 -5.82
N LEU A 32 -9.55 0.83 -4.61
CA LEU A 32 -10.37 1.71 -3.77
C LEU A 32 -9.60 2.96 -3.32
N GLY A 33 -8.28 2.85 -3.18
CA GLY A 33 -7.39 3.95 -2.80
C GLY A 33 -7.16 4.97 -3.91
N LEU A 34 -7.39 4.65 -5.20
CA LEU A 34 -7.00 5.51 -6.33
C LEU A 34 -7.60 6.93 -6.23
N GLY A 35 -8.83 7.08 -5.74
CA GLY A 35 -9.45 8.40 -5.57
C GLY A 35 -8.74 9.31 -4.56
N ALA A 36 -7.96 8.75 -3.63
CA ALA A 36 -7.29 9.49 -2.57
C ALA A 36 -6.22 10.44 -3.10
N GLY A 37 -5.48 10.05 -4.15
CA GLY A 37 -4.40 10.88 -4.71
C GLY A 37 -4.89 12.22 -5.25
N ILE A 38 -6.01 12.23 -5.99
CA ILE A 38 -6.65 13.46 -6.49
C ILE A 38 -7.08 14.34 -5.32
N GLY A 39 -7.60 13.69 -4.28
CA GLY A 39 -7.99 14.34 -3.05
C GLY A 39 -6.86 15.06 -2.33
N TRP A 40 -5.73 14.38 -2.19
CA TRP A 40 -4.54 14.94 -1.56
C TRP A 40 -3.98 16.12 -2.35
N LEU A 41 -4.00 16.08 -3.69
CA LEU A 41 -3.68 17.23 -4.53
C LEU A 41 -4.58 18.44 -4.21
N HIS A 42 -5.88 18.22 -4.09
CA HIS A 42 -6.83 19.29 -3.78
C HIS A 42 -6.63 19.88 -2.38
N VAL A 43 -6.32 19.05 -1.39
CA VAL A 43 -6.09 19.47 0.00
C VAL A 43 -4.73 20.15 0.14
N ALA A 44 -3.64 19.52 -0.32
CA ALA A 44 -2.28 20.03 -0.21
C ALA A 44 -2.05 21.28 -1.05
N GLY A 45 -2.68 21.36 -2.23
CA GLY A 45 -2.61 22.51 -3.14
C GLY A 45 -2.09 22.07 -4.49
N LYS A 46 -2.96 22.06 -5.50
CA LYS A 46 -2.70 21.56 -6.85
C LYS A 46 -1.53 22.23 -7.58
N ASP A 47 -1.20 23.47 -7.22
CA ASP A 47 -0.15 24.27 -7.86
C ASP A 47 1.23 24.09 -7.20
N ARG A 48 1.33 23.23 -6.17
CA ARG A 48 2.58 22.95 -5.45
C ARG A 48 3.27 21.73 -6.05
N GLY A 49 4.51 21.91 -6.50
CA GLY A 49 5.30 20.84 -7.12
C GLY A 49 5.51 19.63 -6.20
N GLU A 50 5.66 19.86 -4.89
CA GLU A 50 5.82 18.80 -3.90
C GLU A 50 4.54 17.95 -3.77
N ALA A 51 3.36 18.56 -3.82
CA ALA A 51 2.10 17.82 -3.78
C ALA A 51 1.91 16.97 -5.05
N GLN A 52 2.25 17.53 -6.22
CA GLN A 52 2.19 16.82 -7.50
C GLN A 52 3.15 15.63 -7.55
N MET A 53 4.41 15.87 -7.23
CA MET A 53 5.42 14.81 -7.18
C MET A 53 5.08 13.78 -6.11
N GLY A 54 4.59 14.21 -4.95
CA GLY A 54 4.19 13.32 -3.86
C GLY A 54 3.07 12.36 -4.27
N VAL A 55 2.03 12.87 -4.93
CA VAL A 55 0.93 12.03 -5.45
C VAL A 55 1.39 11.12 -6.59
N LEU A 56 2.28 11.60 -7.48
CA LEU A 56 2.87 10.78 -8.54
C LEU A 56 3.65 9.59 -7.95
N LEU A 57 4.56 9.85 -7.01
CA LEU A 57 5.33 8.79 -6.34
C LEU A 57 4.41 7.85 -5.59
N TRP A 58 3.38 8.37 -4.92
CA TRP A 58 2.40 7.51 -4.25
C TRP A 58 1.71 6.55 -5.23
N TYR A 59 1.22 7.02 -6.39
CA TYR A 59 0.63 6.13 -7.39
C TYR A 59 1.63 5.12 -7.95
N ILE A 60 2.88 5.52 -8.19
CA ILE A 60 3.93 4.60 -8.61
C ILE A 60 4.12 3.51 -7.54
N GLY A 61 4.21 3.90 -6.26
CA GLY A 61 4.29 2.96 -5.15
C GLY A 61 3.09 2.00 -5.12
N THR A 62 1.88 2.52 -5.29
CA THR A 62 0.64 1.72 -5.38
C THR A 62 0.69 0.72 -6.54
N LEU A 63 1.26 1.08 -7.70
CA LEU A 63 1.42 0.16 -8.83
C LEU A 63 2.29 -1.04 -8.46
N PHE A 64 3.40 -0.83 -7.75
CA PHE A 64 4.26 -1.92 -7.27
C PHE A 64 3.52 -2.85 -6.30
N ILE A 65 2.69 -2.29 -5.41
CA ILE A 65 1.86 -3.10 -4.50
C ILE A 65 0.82 -3.91 -5.29
N VAL A 66 0.13 -3.33 -6.27
CA VAL A 66 -0.82 -4.06 -7.13
C VAL A 66 -0.12 -5.21 -7.87
N LEU A 67 1.08 -4.97 -8.41
CA LEU A 67 1.85 -6.01 -9.10
C LEU A 67 2.26 -7.13 -8.14
N GLN A 68 2.66 -6.79 -6.91
CA GLN A 68 2.98 -7.77 -5.88
C GLN A 68 1.77 -8.59 -5.47
N ASP A 69 0.62 -7.95 -5.21
CA ASP A 69 -0.61 -8.64 -4.83
C ASP A 69 -1.09 -9.57 -5.96
N ALA A 70 -1.01 -9.12 -7.22
CA ALA A 70 -1.35 -9.95 -8.37
C ALA A 70 -0.43 -11.18 -8.50
N LEU A 71 0.87 -11.01 -8.22
CA LEU A 71 1.83 -12.12 -8.22
C LEU A 71 1.58 -13.08 -7.06
N GLU A 72 1.23 -12.58 -5.88
CA GLU A 72 0.89 -13.39 -4.71
C GLU A 72 -0.39 -14.21 -4.94
N VAL A 73 -1.44 -13.60 -5.51
CA VAL A 73 -2.65 -14.31 -5.93
C VAL A 73 -2.34 -15.39 -6.97
N ALA A 74 -1.52 -15.09 -7.98
CA ALA A 74 -1.14 -16.06 -9.01
C ALA A 74 -0.32 -17.23 -8.43
N ALA A 75 0.63 -16.94 -7.53
CA ALA A 75 1.43 -17.94 -6.84
C ALA A 75 0.56 -18.82 -5.93
N PHE A 76 -0.35 -18.21 -5.16
CA PHE A 76 -1.31 -18.92 -4.31
C PHE A 76 -2.21 -19.86 -5.12
N GLN A 77 -2.67 -19.42 -6.29
CA GLN A 77 -3.56 -20.22 -7.13
C GLN A 77 -2.85 -21.40 -7.81
N THR A 78 -1.55 -21.28 -8.11
CA THR A 78 -0.85 -22.23 -8.98
C THR A 78 0.11 -23.16 -8.24
N LEU A 79 0.92 -22.64 -7.31
CA LEU A 79 2.02 -23.40 -6.70
C LEU A 79 1.55 -24.50 -5.74
N PRO A 80 0.54 -24.31 -4.85
CA PRO A 80 0.09 -25.36 -3.95
C PRO A 80 -0.46 -26.59 -4.71
N ALA A 81 -1.26 -26.36 -5.75
CA ALA A 81 -1.82 -27.43 -6.56
C ALA A 81 -0.73 -28.16 -7.37
N ALA A 82 0.20 -27.40 -7.96
CA ALA A 82 1.34 -27.97 -8.68
C ALA A 82 2.21 -28.83 -7.76
N TYR A 83 2.49 -28.36 -6.54
CA TYR A 83 3.28 -29.09 -5.55
C TYR A 83 2.62 -30.41 -5.11
N LEU A 84 1.31 -30.40 -4.86
CA LEU A 84 0.58 -31.61 -4.46
C LEU A 84 0.50 -32.67 -5.57
N ALA A 85 0.49 -32.24 -6.83
CA ALA A 85 0.42 -33.13 -7.99
C ALA A 85 1.80 -33.58 -8.51
N ALA A 86 2.89 -33.02 -7.98
CA ALA A 86 4.24 -33.23 -8.49
C ALA A 86 4.83 -34.59 -8.08
N ASP A 87 5.64 -35.17 -8.97
CA ASP A 87 6.52 -36.28 -8.61
C ASP A 87 7.77 -35.79 -7.86
N ALA A 88 8.50 -36.73 -7.25
CA ALA A 88 9.69 -36.42 -6.46
C ALA A 88 10.80 -35.71 -7.27
N ALA A 89 10.83 -35.89 -8.59
CA ALA A 89 11.81 -35.27 -9.47
C ALA A 89 11.48 -33.79 -9.77
N SER A 90 10.20 -33.43 -9.81
CA SER A 90 9.72 -32.08 -10.14
C SER A 90 9.63 -31.16 -8.93
N VAL A 91 9.52 -31.71 -7.71
CA VAL A 91 9.42 -30.95 -6.46
C VAL A 91 10.52 -29.88 -6.31
N PRO A 92 11.82 -30.17 -6.52
CA PRO A 92 12.86 -29.15 -6.36
C PRO A 92 12.68 -27.95 -7.30
N ALA A 93 12.23 -28.17 -8.53
CA ALA A 93 11.99 -27.09 -9.49
C ALA A 93 10.79 -26.21 -9.10
N ILE A 94 9.74 -26.82 -8.55
CA ILE A 94 8.56 -26.09 -8.06
C ILE A 94 8.93 -25.20 -6.86
N LEU A 95 9.70 -25.74 -5.90
CA LEU A 95 10.14 -24.96 -4.75
C LEU A 95 11.06 -23.81 -5.16
N ALA A 96 12.00 -24.03 -6.10
CA ALA A 96 12.86 -22.98 -6.62
C ALA A 96 12.08 -21.86 -7.35
N ASN A 97 11.01 -22.22 -8.08
CA ASN A 97 10.11 -21.22 -8.67
C ASN A 97 9.31 -20.47 -7.59
N GLY A 98 8.92 -21.15 -6.51
CA GLY A 98 8.30 -20.54 -5.34
C GLY A 98 9.22 -19.53 -4.66
N ASP A 99 10.49 -19.88 -4.44
CA ASP A 99 11.52 -18.98 -3.91
C ASP A 99 11.70 -17.74 -4.79
N LEU A 100 11.77 -17.94 -6.11
CA LEU A 100 11.89 -16.83 -7.06
C LEU A 100 10.68 -15.89 -6.99
N ALA A 101 9.46 -16.44 -6.96
CA ALA A 101 8.24 -15.66 -6.80
C ALA A 101 8.23 -14.89 -5.47
N GLY A 102 8.60 -15.53 -4.36
CA GLY A 102 8.72 -14.92 -3.04
C GLY A 102 9.73 -13.76 -3.02
N ASN A 103 10.87 -13.92 -3.69
CA ASN A 103 11.88 -12.86 -3.81
C ASN A 103 11.39 -11.67 -4.64
N ILE A 104 10.71 -11.92 -5.76
CA ILE A 104 10.12 -10.85 -6.57
C ILE A 104 9.06 -10.10 -5.76
N ILE A 105 8.16 -10.81 -5.07
CA ILE A 105 7.17 -10.21 -4.16
C ILE A 105 7.85 -9.31 -3.13
N ALA A 106 8.88 -9.81 -2.45
CA ALA A 106 9.61 -9.03 -1.44
C ALA A 106 10.24 -7.75 -2.03
N ILE A 107 10.85 -7.82 -3.22
CA ILE A 107 11.43 -6.66 -3.89
C ILE A 107 10.35 -5.64 -4.25
N LEU A 108 9.24 -6.07 -4.85
CA LEU A 108 8.12 -5.21 -5.20
C LEU A 108 7.51 -4.54 -3.96
N THR A 109 7.33 -5.28 -2.86
CA THR A 109 6.84 -4.72 -1.58
C THR A 109 7.78 -3.64 -1.05
N VAL A 110 9.10 -3.89 -1.04
CA VAL A 110 10.08 -2.93 -0.52
C VAL A 110 10.14 -1.68 -1.39
N VAL A 111 10.28 -1.85 -2.70
CA VAL A 111 10.36 -0.73 -3.66
C VAL A 111 9.07 0.09 -3.62
N GLY A 112 7.92 -0.57 -3.69
CA GLY A 112 6.60 0.08 -3.62
C GLY A 112 6.40 0.85 -2.31
N THR A 113 6.81 0.26 -1.19
CA THR A 113 6.75 0.92 0.13
C THR A 113 7.62 2.17 0.17
N ILE A 114 8.90 2.08 -0.26
CA ILE A 114 9.83 3.21 -0.23
C ILE A 114 9.32 4.35 -1.12
N ILE A 115 8.94 4.05 -2.36
CA ILE A 115 8.45 5.05 -3.31
C ILE A 115 7.15 5.69 -2.78
N GLY A 116 6.22 4.87 -2.26
CA GLY A 116 4.98 5.36 -1.67
C GLY A 116 5.19 6.24 -0.44
N ASP A 117 6.11 5.87 0.44
CA ASP A 117 6.45 6.64 1.64
C ASP A 117 7.11 7.97 1.29
N LEU A 118 8.01 8.01 0.30
CA LEU A 118 8.54 9.27 -0.23
C LEU A 118 7.42 10.17 -0.77
N GLY A 119 6.44 9.58 -1.45
CA GLY A 119 5.25 10.29 -1.90
C GLY A 119 4.47 10.95 -0.75
N ILE A 120 4.22 10.18 0.32
CA ILE A 120 3.55 10.65 1.53
C ILE A 120 4.34 11.78 2.21
N LEU A 121 5.66 11.66 2.30
CA LEU A 121 6.52 12.70 2.89
C LEU A 121 6.44 14.02 2.14
N LEU A 122 6.42 13.98 0.80
CA LEU A 122 6.27 15.17 -0.03
C LEU A 122 4.89 15.81 0.13
N ILE A 123 3.83 15.02 0.22
CA ILE A 123 2.47 15.51 0.51
C ILE A 123 2.42 16.16 1.90
N ALA A 124 3.02 15.52 2.91
CA ALA A 124 3.10 16.08 4.26
C ALA A 124 3.88 17.40 4.27
N ALA A 125 5.00 17.49 3.56
CA ALA A 125 5.76 18.73 3.41
C ALA A 125 4.92 19.84 2.75
N ALA A 126 4.17 19.51 1.69
CA ALA A 126 3.27 20.44 1.03
C ALA A 126 2.17 20.95 1.97
N LEU A 127 1.57 20.08 2.79
CA LEU A 127 0.58 20.44 3.82
C LEU A 127 1.17 21.35 4.89
N MET A 128 2.38 21.04 5.37
CA MET A 128 3.07 21.84 6.39
C MET A 128 3.31 23.27 5.89
N ALA A 129 3.68 23.43 4.62
CA ALA A 129 3.95 24.72 4.00
C ALA A 129 2.69 25.59 3.75
N ARG A 130 1.48 25.10 4.09
CA ARG A 130 0.24 25.90 4.02
C ARG A 130 0.07 26.87 5.20
N LYS A 131 0.77 26.65 6.32
CA LYS A 131 0.70 27.47 7.54
C LYS A 131 -0.74 27.68 8.10
N ASP A 132 -1.69 26.82 7.74
CA ASP A 132 -3.06 26.81 8.25
C ASP A 132 -3.26 25.65 9.26
N LYS A 133 -4.47 25.47 9.79
CA LYS A 133 -4.77 24.37 10.72
C LYS A 133 -4.55 22.97 10.10
N VAL A 134 -4.51 22.87 8.77
CA VAL A 134 -4.26 21.60 8.06
C VAL A 134 -2.79 21.19 8.17
N SER A 135 -1.87 22.13 8.41
CA SER A 135 -0.45 21.83 8.66
C SER A 135 -0.22 20.86 9.83
N LEU A 136 -1.14 20.80 10.81
CA LEU A 136 -1.07 19.82 11.90
C LEU A 136 -1.21 18.37 11.40
N PHE A 137 -1.96 18.15 10.32
CA PHE A 137 -2.10 16.83 9.71
C PHE A 137 -0.80 16.37 9.03
N ALA A 138 0.13 17.28 8.67
CA ALA A 138 1.42 16.89 8.11
C ALA A 138 2.23 16.02 9.09
N TRP A 139 2.19 16.35 10.38
CA TRP A 139 2.92 15.60 11.42
C TRP A 139 2.46 14.16 11.55
N VAL A 140 1.16 13.90 11.38
CA VAL A 140 0.63 12.54 11.39
C VAL A 140 1.17 11.74 10.21
N GLY A 141 1.25 12.34 9.02
CA GLY A 141 1.88 11.72 7.84
C GLY A 141 3.36 11.42 8.07
N PHE A 142 4.13 12.38 8.60
CA PHE A 142 5.54 12.16 8.95
C PHE A 142 5.72 11.04 9.98
N ALA A 143 4.92 11.04 11.05
CA ALA A 143 5.00 10.03 12.09
C ALA A 143 4.60 8.63 11.59
N ALA A 144 3.59 8.55 10.71
CA ALA A 144 3.20 7.30 10.06
C ALA A 144 4.36 6.69 9.25
N VAL A 145 5.00 7.51 8.39
CA VAL A 145 6.16 7.06 7.61
C VAL A 145 7.33 6.68 8.51
N ALA A 146 7.63 7.48 9.54
CA ALA A 146 8.69 7.17 10.50
C ALA A 146 8.47 5.82 11.18
N GLY A 147 7.24 5.52 11.63
CA GLY A 147 6.90 4.23 12.23
C GLY A 147 7.06 3.06 11.26
N ARG A 148 6.64 3.22 10.00
CA ARG A 148 6.81 2.21 8.94
C ARG A 148 8.28 1.94 8.63
N VAL A 149 9.07 3.00 8.46
CA VAL A 149 10.51 2.90 8.15
C VAL A 149 11.28 2.31 9.33
N LEU A 150 11.05 2.78 10.56
CA LEU A 150 11.72 2.24 11.74
C LEU A 150 11.40 0.76 11.96
N GLY A 151 10.14 0.36 11.78
CA GLY A 151 9.74 -1.04 11.87
C GLY A 151 10.24 -1.92 10.72
N LEU A 152 10.64 -1.32 9.59
CA LEU A 152 11.29 -2.03 8.49
C LEU A 152 12.79 -2.22 8.74
N LEU A 153 13.48 -1.17 9.22
CA LEU A 153 14.93 -1.14 9.37
C LEU A 153 15.42 -1.79 10.68
N VAL A 154 14.60 -1.78 11.73
CA VAL A 154 14.98 -2.29 13.05
C VAL A 154 14.06 -3.45 13.42
N PRO A 155 14.54 -4.72 13.38
CA PRO A 155 13.70 -5.89 13.66
C PRO A 155 13.01 -5.85 15.03
N ALA A 156 13.68 -5.31 16.06
CA ALA A 156 13.11 -5.14 17.39
C ALA A 156 11.93 -4.16 17.44
N LEU A 157 11.80 -3.30 16.41
CA LEU A 157 10.72 -2.32 16.26
C LEU A 157 9.69 -2.76 15.21
N ALA A 158 9.71 -4.02 14.74
CA ALA A 158 8.72 -4.53 13.78
C ALA A 158 7.25 -4.23 14.16
N PRO A 159 6.84 -4.27 15.45
CA PRO A 159 5.49 -3.86 15.84
C PRO A 159 5.14 -2.40 15.51
N LEU A 160 6.12 -1.48 15.47
CA LEU A 160 5.90 -0.09 15.07
C LEU A 160 5.46 0.03 13.61
N ARG A 161 5.78 -0.96 12.76
CA ARG A 161 5.34 -0.97 11.37
C ARG A 161 3.81 -1.01 11.29
N MET A 162 3.17 -1.82 12.13
CA MET A 162 1.70 -1.92 12.19
C MET A 162 1.08 -0.61 12.73
N LEU A 163 1.70 -0.01 13.75
CA LEU A 163 1.27 1.32 14.24
C LEU A 163 1.40 2.38 13.16
N GLY A 164 2.50 2.38 12.39
CA GLY A 164 2.70 3.28 11.26
C GLY A 164 1.62 3.12 10.19
N PHE A 165 1.21 1.89 9.86
CA PHE A 165 0.09 1.64 8.95
C PHE A 165 -1.25 2.16 9.50
N LEU A 166 -1.53 1.94 10.79
CA LEU A 166 -2.75 2.46 11.42
C LEU A 166 -2.77 3.99 11.43
N MET A 167 -1.63 4.63 11.73
CA MET A 167 -1.51 6.08 11.66
C MET A 167 -1.69 6.60 10.24
N LEU A 168 -1.16 5.88 9.23
CA LEU A 168 -1.39 6.22 7.84
C LEU A 168 -2.88 6.12 7.49
N LEU A 169 -3.57 5.07 7.91
CA LEU A 169 -5.01 4.92 7.67
C LEU A 169 -5.80 6.09 8.28
N VAL A 170 -5.52 6.44 9.53
CA VAL A 170 -6.11 7.61 10.21
C VAL A 170 -5.82 8.90 9.44
N TRP A 171 -4.60 9.05 8.94
CA TRP A 171 -4.21 10.21 8.13
C TRP A 171 -4.99 10.29 6.81
N VAL A 172 -5.12 9.18 6.09
CA VAL A 172 -5.89 9.11 4.84
C VAL A 172 -7.36 9.43 5.07
N ILE A 173 -7.98 8.85 6.11
CA ILE A 173 -9.36 9.15 6.50
C ILE A 173 -9.50 10.64 6.85
N GLY A 174 -8.58 11.18 7.64
CA GLY A 174 -8.55 12.59 8.03
C GLY A 174 -8.48 13.53 6.83
N LEU A 175 -7.60 13.24 5.87
CA LEU A 175 -7.52 13.99 4.61
C LEU A 175 -8.81 13.87 3.79
N GLY A 176 -9.42 12.67 3.73
CA GLY A 176 -10.71 12.46 3.08
C GLY A 176 -11.83 13.33 3.67
N LEU A 177 -11.92 13.41 4.99
CA LEU A 177 -12.89 14.27 5.68
C LEU A 177 -12.63 15.76 5.40
N LEU A 178 -11.36 16.18 5.34
CA LEU A 178 -10.99 17.55 4.99
C LEU A 178 -11.39 17.91 3.55
N MET A 179 -11.32 16.96 2.61
CA MET A 179 -11.80 17.15 1.24
C MET A 179 -13.29 17.40 1.18
N LEU A 180 -14.09 16.55 1.84
CA LEU A 180 -15.54 16.66 1.85
C LEU A 180 -15.97 18.03 2.38
N ARG A 181 -15.37 18.47 3.49
CA ARG A 181 -15.65 19.79 4.08
C ARG A 181 -15.30 20.96 3.16
N LYS A 182 -14.27 20.81 2.32
CA LYS A 182 -13.88 21.84 1.34
C LYS A 182 -14.83 21.87 0.15
N GLY A 183 -15.38 20.73 -0.25
CA GLY A 183 -16.39 20.59 -1.30
C GLY A 183 -17.71 21.27 -0.94
N ASP A 184 -18.15 21.16 0.32
CA ASP A 184 -19.40 21.77 0.80
C ASP A 184 -19.36 23.31 0.82
N GLY A 185 -18.17 23.91 0.89
CA GLY A 185 -17.97 25.36 0.82
C GLY A 185 -17.96 25.94 -0.60
N ALA A 186 -17.99 25.09 -1.63
CA ALA A 186 -17.93 25.47 -3.04
C ALA A 186 -19.30 25.32 -3.76
N ALA A 187 -20.41 25.31 -3.02
CA ALA A 187 -21.72 25.46 -3.64
C ALA A 187 -21.75 26.82 -4.37
N PRO A 188 -22.03 26.86 -5.69
CA PRO A 188 -22.09 28.12 -6.42
C PRO A 188 -23.16 28.98 -5.77
N ALA A 189 -22.79 30.20 -5.39
CA ALA A 189 -23.76 31.22 -5.06
C ALA A 189 -24.73 31.29 -6.24
N ALA A 190 -25.93 30.73 -6.04
CA ALA A 190 -26.99 30.78 -7.02
C ALA A 190 -27.12 32.24 -7.44
N SER A 191 -26.79 32.52 -8.70
CA SER A 191 -26.95 33.83 -9.31
C SER A 191 -28.40 34.22 -9.14
N ARG A 192 -28.68 35.09 -8.18
CA ARG A 192 -29.97 35.77 -8.05
C ARG A 192 -30.05 36.74 -9.23
N THR A 193 -30.63 36.26 -10.32
CA THR A 193 -31.23 37.09 -11.36
C THR A 193 -32.73 37.11 -11.13
#